data_AF-A1ZZ49-F1
#
_entry.id   AF-A1ZZ49-F1
#
_cell.length_a   1.000
_cell.length_b   1.000
_cell.length_c   1.000
_cell.angle_alpha   90.00
_cell.angle_beta   90.00
_cell.angle_gamma   90.00
#
_symmetry.space_group_name_H-M   'P 1'
#
loop_
_entity.id
_entity.type
_entity.pdbx_description
1 polymer ?
#
loop_
_entity_poly.entity_id
_entity_poly.type
_entity_poly.pdbx_seq_one_letter_code
_entity_poly.pdbx_strand_id
1 'polypeptide(L)'
;MMERIIQQFDYLIDLHTASFGRINSYYIRANMKGKVASRMSNLQNADIILSNQGADGTLRSAATDMGIHAITSELGDPNRFQKGMISSGLEGIFNVMIDLGMIKGTIVPPAAPPVLCGRSYWIYANEGGVLEVLPNIVDEIKKGQKIAVTKNIFGDVAKEYFAPGDGVVIGKSVHPINQTGGRILHLGIREAF
;
A
#
# COMPACT_ATOMS: atom_id res chain seq x y z
N MET A 1 7.41 11.27 -22.03
CA MET A 1 6.57 11.34 -20.81
C MET A 1 7.24 12.21 -19.75
N MET A 2 8.42 11.82 -19.24
CA MET A 2 9.12 12.61 -18.20
C MET A 2 9.36 14.06 -18.62
N GLU A 3 10.09 14.29 -19.72
CA GLU A 3 10.47 15.63 -20.19
C GLU A 3 9.28 16.55 -20.55
N ARG A 4 8.25 15.98 -21.19
CA ARG A 4 7.17 16.79 -21.78
C ARG A 4 5.96 16.97 -20.87
N ILE A 5 5.81 16.15 -19.84
CA ILE A 5 4.61 16.14 -18.98
C ILE A 5 5.04 16.29 -17.53
N ILE A 6 5.83 15.35 -17.01
CA ILE A 6 6.11 15.29 -15.58
C ILE A 6 6.94 16.48 -15.10
N GLN A 7 7.92 16.97 -15.86
CA GLN A 7 8.73 18.13 -15.43
C GLN A 7 7.94 19.42 -15.24
N GLN A 8 6.70 19.48 -15.73
CA GLN A 8 5.83 20.65 -15.60
C GLN A 8 5.05 20.64 -14.28
N PHE A 9 5.18 19.60 -13.46
CA PHE A 9 4.42 19.43 -12.22
C PHE A 9 5.23 19.93 -11.02
N ASP A 10 4.58 20.67 -10.13
CA ASP A 10 5.12 20.93 -8.78
C ASP A 10 4.82 19.78 -7.80
N TYR A 11 3.68 19.10 -8.02
CA TYR A 11 3.15 18.04 -7.16
C TYR A 11 2.66 16.85 -7.99
N LEU A 12 2.81 15.63 -7.47
CA LEU A 12 2.35 14.40 -8.11
C LEU A 12 1.63 13.49 -7.09
N ILE A 13 0.41 13.07 -7.43
CA ILE A 13 -0.28 11.95 -6.78
C ILE A 13 -0.44 10.86 -7.84
N ASP A 14 0.34 9.79 -7.72
CA ASP A 14 0.31 8.64 -8.63
C ASP A 14 -0.66 7.57 -8.10
N LEU A 15 -1.76 7.32 -8.81
CA LEU A 15 -2.84 6.45 -8.35
C LEU A 15 -2.64 5.01 -8.83
N HIS A 16 -2.66 4.07 -7.89
CA HIS A 16 -2.48 2.64 -8.11
C HIS A 16 -3.59 1.84 -7.44
N THR A 17 -3.69 0.58 -7.82
CA THR A 17 -4.45 -0.45 -7.08
C THR A 17 -3.53 -1.65 -6.88
N ALA A 18 -3.94 -2.61 -6.05
CA ALA A 18 -3.21 -3.87 -5.98
C ALA A 18 -3.15 -4.53 -7.38
N SER A 19 -2.14 -5.35 -7.62
CA SER A 19 -2.06 -6.08 -8.88
C SER A 19 -2.90 -7.37 -8.83
N PHE A 20 -3.10 -8.01 -10.00
CA PHE A 20 -3.91 -9.23 -10.13
C PHE A 20 -3.67 -10.28 -9.02
N GLY A 21 -4.77 -10.88 -8.57
CA GLY A 21 -4.77 -11.93 -7.55
C GLY A 21 -4.51 -11.45 -6.13
N ARG A 22 -4.45 -10.13 -5.90
CA ARG A 22 -4.16 -9.52 -4.59
C ARG A 22 -5.16 -8.44 -4.25
N ILE A 23 -5.19 -8.12 -2.96
CA ILE A 23 -5.97 -7.04 -2.38
C ILE A 23 -5.03 -6.20 -1.49
N ASN A 24 -5.30 -4.91 -1.36
CA ASN A 24 -4.52 -3.97 -0.55
C ASN A 24 -5.44 -3.17 0.38
N SER A 25 -4.90 -2.63 1.46
CA SER A 25 -5.52 -1.53 2.20
C SER A 25 -5.54 -0.27 1.34
N TYR A 26 -6.20 0.78 1.82
CA TYR A 26 -5.85 2.11 1.36
C TYR A 26 -4.52 2.47 2.00
N TYR A 27 -3.45 2.58 1.21
CA TYR A 27 -2.16 3.00 1.76
C TYR A 27 -1.40 3.97 0.86
N ILE A 28 -0.58 4.81 1.50
CA ILE A 28 0.26 5.79 0.82
C ILE A 28 1.72 5.37 0.90
N ARG A 29 2.45 5.57 -0.19
CA ARG A 29 3.90 5.42 -0.25
C ARG A 29 4.52 6.78 -0.51
N ALA A 30 5.34 7.25 0.42
CA ALA A 30 5.95 8.57 0.33
C ALA A 30 7.26 8.62 1.11
N ASN A 31 8.10 9.61 0.79
CA ASN A 31 9.23 9.96 1.64
C ASN A 31 8.73 10.86 2.79
N MET A 32 8.47 10.28 3.96
CA MET A 32 7.93 11.03 5.10
C MET A 32 8.92 12.02 5.73
N LYS A 33 10.20 12.02 5.33
CA LYS A 33 11.16 13.05 5.73
C LYS A 33 10.96 14.37 4.98
N GLY A 34 10.30 14.33 3.81
CA GLY A 34 9.96 15.51 3.04
C GLY A 34 8.71 16.19 3.60
N LYS A 35 8.83 17.45 4.02
CA LYS A 35 7.72 18.19 4.67
C LYS A 35 6.44 18.19 3.82
N VAL A 36 6.55 18.47 2.52
CA VAL A 36 5.40 18.54 1.62
C VAL A 36 4.82 17.16 1.33
N ALA A 37 5.65 16.17 0.98
CA ALA A 37 5.18 14.81 0.72
C ALA A 37 4.52 14.19 1.96
N SER A 38 5.05 14.45 3.16
CA SER A 38 4.43 14.03 4.42
C SER A 38 3.07 14.72 4.64
N ARG A 39 2.98 16.03 4.42
CA ARG A 39 1.71 16.76 4.51
C ARG A 39 0.66 16.20 3.54
N MET A 40 1.04 16.02 2.27
CA MET A 40 0.17 15.42 1.25
C MET A 40 -0.29 14.02 1.65
N SER A 41 0.60 13.19 2.18
CA SER A 41 0.29 11.82 2.59
C SER A 41 -0.71 11.76 3.76
N ASN A 42 -0.56 12.64 4.75
CA ASN A 42 -1.49 12.70 5.89
C ASN A 42 -2.89 13.18 5.46
N LEU A 43 -2.99 14.02 4.44
CA LEU A 43 -4.27 14.50 3.90
C LEU A 43 -5.04 13.44 3.11
N GLN A 44 -4.40 12.33 2.75
CA GLN A 44 -5.05 11.24 2.01
C GLN A 44 -6.04 10.43 2.85
N ASN A 45 -5.97 10.53 4.19
CA ASN A 45 -6.82 9.77 5.12
C ASN A 45 -6.77 8.25 4.90
N ALA A 46 -5.58 7.72 4.58
CA ALA A 46 -5.37 6.30 4.31
C ALA A 46 -5.25 5.47 5.60
N ASP A 47 -5.45 4.15 5.48
CA ASP A 47 -5.29 3.22 6.61
C ASP A 47 -3.83 3.16 7.07
N ILE A 48 -2.90 3.19 6.10
CA ILE A 48 -1.46 2.98 6.33
C ILE A 48 -0.65 4.01 5.54
N ILE A 49 0.41 4.53 6.15
CA ILE A 49 1.46 5.27 5.43
C ILE A 49 2.78 4.50 5.55
N LEU A 50 3.30 4.07 4.40
CA LEU A 50 4.59 3.42 4.27
C LEU A 50 5.64 4.46 3.88
N SER A 51 6.54 4.78 4.81
CA SER A 51 7.66 5.69 4.50
C SER A 51 8.73 4.95 3.73
N ASN A 52 8.98 5.35 2.49
CA ASN A 52 10.12 4.87 1.72
C ASN A 52 10.56 5.92 0.69
N GLN A 53 11.85 5.91 0.35
CA GLN A 53 12.40 6.90 -0.60
C GLN A 53 11.85 6.71 -2.02
N GLY A 54 11.50 5.49 -2.39
CA GLY A 54 11.29 5.12 -3.79
C GLY A 54 11.95 3.78 -4.04
N ALA A 55 11.48 3.07 -5.05
CA ALA A 55 12.33 2.07 -5.70
C ALA A 55 12.77 2.65 -7.04
N ASP A 56 14.01 2.37 -7.42
CA ASP A 56 14.56 2.78 -8.71
C ASP A 56 13.62 2.33 -9.84
N GLY A 57 13.40 3.23 -10.80
CA GLY A 57 12.51 3.00 -11.95
C GLY A 57 11.01 3.26 -11.69
N THR A 58 10.60 3.65 -10.48
CA THR A 58 9.21 4.09 -10.24
C THR A 58 9.01 5.55 -10.68
N LEU A 59 7.80 5.87 -11.16
CA LEU A 59 7.43 7.25 -11.55
C LEU A 59 7.60 8.22 -10.37
N ARG A 60 7.20 7.82 -9.16
CA ARG A 60 7.38 8.62 -7.94
C ARG A 60 8.85 8.94 -7.66
N SER A 61 9.75 7.95 -7.77
CA SER A 61 11.18 8.18 -7.56
C SER A 61 11.71 9.17 -8.58
N ALA A 62 11.42 8.92 -9.87
CA ALA A 62 11.86 9.80 -10.96
C ALA A 62 11.34 11.24 -10.82
N ALA A 63 10.09 11.42 -10.37
CA ALA A 63 9.55 12.76 -10.09
C ALA A 63 10.22 13.40 -8.87
N THR A 64 10.45 12.63 -7.80
CA THR A 64 11.12 13.12 -6.58
C THR A 64 12.55 13.57 -6.85
N ASP A 65 13.29 12.84 -7.68
CA ASP A 65 14.67 13.17 -8.08
C ASP A 65 14.75 14.48 -8.88
N MET A 66 13.63 14.89 -9.47
CA MET A 66 13.46 16.17 -10.17
C MET A 66 12.99 17.31 -9.26
N GLY A 67 12.86 17.07 -7.96
CA GLY A 67 12.36 18.03 -6.98
C GLY A 67 10.83 18.12 -6.89
N ILE A 68 10.10 17.29 -7.62
CA ILE A 68 8.63 17.26 -7.61
C ILE A 68 8.16 16.56 -6.33
N HIS A 69 7.20 17.16 -5.62
CA HIS A 69 6.65 16.56 -4.41
C HIS A 69 5.67 15.44 -4.78
N ALA A 70 6.12 14.19 -4.67
CA ALA A 70 5.40 13.03 -5.18
C ALA A 70 5.00 12.02 -4.08
N ILE A 71 3.76 11.53 -4.17
CA ILE A 71 3.25 10.40 -3.38
C ILE A 71 2.61 9.36 -4.32
N THR A 72 2.59 8.11 -3.88
CA THR A 72 1.81 7.05 -4.55
C THR A 72 0.65 6.67 -3.64
N SER A 73 -0.57 6.70 -4.19
CA SER A 73 -1.80 6.35 -3.49
C SER A 73 -2.31 5.01 -4.01
N GLU A 74 -2.39 4.02 -3.13
CA GLU A 74 -2.76 2.65 -3.49
C GLU A 74 -4.18 2.35 -2.97
N LEU A 75 -5.13 2.31 -3.89
CA LEU A 75 -6.58 2.40 -3.63
C LEU A 75 -7.27 1.03 -3.73
N GLY A 76 -6.89 0.11 -2.83
CA GLY A 76 -7.57 -1.18 -2.72
C GLY A 76 -7.28 -2.14 -3.88
N ASP A 77 -8.30 -2.85 -4.36
CA ASP A 77 -8.14 -4.08 -5.14
C ASP A 77 -8.28 -3.81 -6.66
N PRO A 78 -7.64 -4.62 -7.51
CA PRO A 78 -7.74 -4.47 -8.95
C PRO A 78 -9.10 -4.92 -9.49
N ASN A 79 -9.41 -4.48 -10.71
CA ASN A 79 -10.47 -5.02 -11.55
C ASN A 79 -11.89 -4.94 -10.96
N ARG A 80 -12.12 -4.05 -9.99
CA ARG A 80 -13.45 -3.80 -9.44
C ARG A 80 -13.59 -2.37 -8.94
N PHE A 81 -14.81 -1.84 -9.01
CA PHE A 81 -15.12 -0.55 -8.42
C PHE A 81 -15.50 -0.71 -6.94
N GLN A 82 -14.68 -0.15 -6.06
CA GLN A 82 -14.93 -0.09 -4.62
C GLN A 82 -15.43 1.30 -4.26
N LYS A 83 -16.75 1.53 -4.27
CA LYS A 83 -17.36 2.86 -4.04
C LYS A 83 -16.83 3.56 -2.78
N GLY A 84 -16.65 2.82 -1.68
CA GLY A 84 -16.05 3.35 -0.45
C GLY A 84 -14.61 3.85 -0.66
N MET A 85 -13.74 3.02 -1.23
CA MET A 85 -12.34 3.41 -1.55
C MET A 85 -12.27 4.57 -2.53
N ILE A 86 -13.14 4.61 -3.53
CA ILE A 86 -13.20 5.72 -4.49
C ILE A 86 -13.56 7.01 -3.77
N SER A 87 -14.56 6.98 -2.88
CA SER A 87 -14.94 8.15 -2.07
C SER A 87 -13.79 8.63 -1.19
N SER A 88 -13.13 7.72 -0.47
CA SER A 88 -11.98 8.05 0.38
C SER A 88 -10.79 8.59 -0.41
N GLY A 89 -10.50 8.01 -1.58
CA GLY A 89 -9.44 8.49 -2.48
C GLY A 89 -9.72 9.89 -3.02
N LEU A 90 -10.96 10.16 -3.43
CA LEU A 90 -11.38 11.49 -3.88
C LEU A 90 -11.28 12.53 -2.77
N GLU A 91 -11.74 12.19 -1.56
CA GLU A 91 -11.60 13.05 -0.39
C GLU A 91 -10.13 13.40 -0.14
N GLY A 92 -9.24 12.40 -0.15
CA GLY A 92 -7.81 12.60 0.02
C GLY A 92 -7.19 13.52 -1.03
N ILE A 93 -7.55 13.34 -2.30
CA ILE A 93 -7.09 14.20 -3.39
C ILE A 93 -7.59 15.64 -3.21
N PHE A 94 -8.88 15.82 -2.88
CA PHE A 94 -9.43 17.16 -2.65
C PHE A 94 -8.83 17.84 -1.44
N ASN A 95 -8.57 17.12 -0.35
CA ASN A 95 -7.87 17.64 0.81
C ASN A 95 -6.50 18.21 0.42
N VAL A 96 -5.74 17.50 -0.41
CA VAL A 96 -4.45 17.99 -0.93
C VAL A 96 -4.65 19.22 -1.82
N MET A 97 -5.61 19.22 -2.74
CA MET A 97 -5.85 20.38 -3.61
C MET A 97 -6.30 21.62 -2.82
N ILE A 98 -7.08 21.45 -1.75
CA ILE A 98 -7.49 22.53 -0.84
C ILE A 98 -6.29 23.05 -0.05
N ASP A 99 -5.48 22.17 0.54
CA ASP A 99 -4.27 22.53 1.29
C ASP A 99 -3.26 23.30 0.43
N LEU A 100 -3.14 22.92 -0.85
CA LEU A 100 -2.29 23.61 -1.83
C LEU A 100 -2.91 24.89 -2.39
N GLY A 101 -4.14 25.24 -1.99
CA GLY A 101 -4.84 26.43 -2.47
C GLY A 101 -5.29 26.37 -3.93
N MET A 102 -5.32 25.18 -4.54
CA MET A 102 -5.76 24.99 -5.93
C MET A 102 -7.28 25.15 -6.08
N ILE A 103 -8.02 24.76 -5.04
CA ILE A 103 -9.49 24.88 -5.00
C ILE A 103 -9.95 25.37 -3.61
N LYS A 104 -11.16 25.93 -3.56
CA LYS A 104 -11.82 26.28 -2.29
C LYS A 104 -12.49 25.04 -1.71
N GLY A 105 -12.46 24.90 -0.39
CA GLY A 105 -13.15 23.84 0.33
C GLY A 105 -12.71 23.76 1.79
N THR A 106 -13.19 22.74 2.49
CA THR A 106 -12.79 22.43 3.86
C THR A 106 -12.10 21.07 3.86
N ILE A 107 -10.93 21.00 4.48
CA ILE A 107 -10.20 19.73 4.65
C ILE A 107 -11.01 18.83 5.58
N VAL A 108 -11.25 17.59 5.15
CA VAL A 108 -11.87 16.56 5.96
C VAL A 108 -10.76 15.80 6.70
N PRO A 109 -10.68 15.86 8.04
CA PRO A 109 -9.66 15.14 8.79
C PRO A 109 -9.95 13.63 8.80
N PRO A 110 -8.91 12.79 8.97
CA PRO A 110 -9.11 11.36 9.04
C PRO A 110 -9.89 10.97 10.31
N ALA A 111 -10.78 9.98 10.19
CA ALA A 111 -11.53 9.46 11.34
C ALA A 111 -10.63 8.80 12.40
N ALA A 112 -9.49 8.24 11.95
CA ALA A 112 -8.46 7.66 12.81
C ALA A 112 -7.07 7.94 12.21
N PRO A 113 -6.02 8.08 13.04
CA PRO A 113 -4.67 8.28 12.52
C PRO A 113 -4.19 7.06 11.72
N PRO A 114 -3.43 7.26 10.63
CA PRO A 114 -2.90 6.15 9.83
C PRO A 114 -1.87 5.35 10.62
N VAL A 115 -1.76 4.06 10.32
CA VAL A 115 -0.65 3.24 10.81
C VAL A 115 0.63 3.62 10.05
N LEU A 116 1.64 4.05 10.78
CA LEU A 116 2.93 4.44 10.25
C LEU A 116 3.88 3.24 10.15
N CYS A 117 4.37 2.93 8.95
CA CYS A 117 5.30 1.82 8.70
C CYS A 117 6.65 2.28 8.15
N GLY A 118 7.74 1.96 8.88
CA GLY A 118 9.18 2.18 8.57
C GLY A 118 9.64 1.56 7.27
N ARG A 119 9.15 0.34 7.08
CA ARG A 119 9.53 -0.57 6.02
C ARG A 119 8.43 -1.60 5.85
N SER A 120 8.52 -2.34 4.76
CA SER A 120 7.65 -3.48 4.51
C SER A 120 8.34 -4.49 3.62
N TYR A 121 7.81 -5.71 3.61
CA TYR A 121 8.28 -6.77 2.72
C TYR A 121 7.16 -7.76 2.42
N TRP A 122 7.32 -8.45 1.30
CA TRP A 122 6.45 -9.56 0.93
C TRP A 122 6.98 -10.85 1.54
N ILE A 123 6.05 -11.67 2.03
CA ILE A 123 6.30 -13.06 2.38
C ILE A 123 5.90 -13.90 1.16
N TYR A 124 6.72 -14.90 0.84
CA TYR A 124 6.62 -15.67 -0.40
C TYR A 124 6.37 -17.15 -0.13
N ALA A 125 5.64 -17.79 -1.04
CA ALA A 125 5.42 -19.22 -1.02
C ALA A 125 6.67 -19.97 -1.46
N ASN A 126 6.99 -21.06 -0.75
CA ASN A 126 8.00 -22.03 -1.19
C ASN A 126 7.36 -23.23 -1.89
N GLU A 127 6.07 -23.48 -1.65
CA GLU A 127 5.31 -24.57 -2.27
C GLU A 127 4.15 -24.03 -3.10
N GLY A 128 3.96 -24.62 -4.28
CA GLY A 128 2.77 -24.41 -5.11
C GLY A 128 1.57 -25.21 -4.60
N GLY A 129 0.36 -24.72 -4.86
CA GLY A 129 -0.87 -25.39 -4.48
C GLY A 129 -2.02 -24.43 -4.21
N VAL A 130 -3.01 -24.91 -3.45
CA VAL A 130 -4.16 -24.12 -3.02
C VAL A 130 -3.75 -23.27 -1.81
N LEU A 131 -3.63 -21.96 -1.99
CA LEU A 131 -3.21 -21.02 -0.96
C LEU A 131 -4.42 -20.42 -0.23
N GLU A 132 -4.36 -20.45 1.09
CA GLU A 132 -5.28 -19.77 1.98
C GLU A 132 -4.49 -18.79 2.86
N VAL A 133 -4.79 -17.49 2.77
CA VAL A 133 -4.15 -16.43 3.58
C VAL A 133 -5.13 -15.95 4.64
N LEU A 134 -4.79 -16.22 5.91
CA LEU A 134 -5.71 -16.16 7.04
C LEU A 134 -6.02 -14.72 7.49
N PRO A 135 -5.03 -13.82 7.67
CA PRO A 135 -5.29 -12.47 8.15
C PRO A 135 -6.07 -11.62 7.17
N ASN A 136 -6.85 -10.67 7.66
CA ASN A 136 -7.45 -9.60 6.87
C ASN A 136 -6.49 -8.44 6.66
N ILE A 137 -6.87 -7.55 5.75
CA ILE A 137 -6.16 -6.28 5.51
C ILE A 137 -6.32 -5.39 6.75
N VAL A 138 -5.25 -4.67 7.12
CA VAL A 138 -5.11 -3.87 8.35
C VAL A 138 -5.04 -4.68 9.66
N ASP A 139 -5.12 -6.01 9.63
CA ASP A 139 -4.91 -6.82 10.84
C ASP A 139 -3.50 -6.64 11.41
N GLU A 140 -3.40 -6.59 12.73
CA GLU A 140 -2.12 -6.68 13.43
C GLU A 140 -1.68 -8.15 13.55
N ILE A 141 -0.41 -8.39 13.26
CA ILE A 141 0.20 -9.72 13.26
C ILE A 141 1.33 -9.76 14.27
N LYS A 142 1.41 -10.87 15.01
CA LYS A 142 2.52 -11.16 15.92
C LYS A 142 3.52 -12.13 15.30
N LYS A 143 4.80 -11.98 15.64
CA LYS A 143 5.85 -12.92 15.27
C LYS A 143 5.43 -14.34 15.67
N GLY A 144 5.57 -15.28 14.74
CA GLY A 144 5.19 -16.69 14.94
C GLY A 144 3.70 -16.97 14.76
N GLN A 145 2.86 -15.98 14.49
CA GLN A 145 1.46 -16.20 14.13
C GLN A 145 1.36 -16.89 12.77
N LYS A 146 0.48 -17.89 12.65
CA LYS A 146 0.19 -18.53 11.36
C LYS A 146 -0.54 -17.56 10.46
N ILE A 147 -0.03 -17.34 9.26
CA ILE A 147 -0.56 -16.35 8.31
C ILE A 147 -1.11 -16.98 7.03
N ALA A 148 -0.64 -18.16 6.67
CA ALA A 148 -1.14 -18.85 5.48
C ALA A 148 -0.91 -20.35 5.57
N VAL A 149 -1.67 -21.08 4.77
CA VAL A 149 -1.50 -22.50 4.52
C VAL A 149 -1.62 -22.78 3.02
N THR A 150 -0.71 -23.61 2.50
CA THR A 150 -0.83 -24.20 1.16
C THR A 150 -1.28 -25.65 1.31
N LYS A 151 -2.32 -26.04 0.58
CA LYS A 151 -2.84 -27.41 0.52
C LYS A 151 -2.64 -28.00 -0.88
N ASN A 152 -2.50 -29.31 -0.96
CA ASN A 152 -2.53 -30.03 -2.23
C ASN A 152 -3.98 -30.15 -2.75
N ILE A 153 -4.17 -30.75 -3.93
CA ILE A 153 -5.51 -30.93 -4.53
C ILE A 153 -6.43 -31.89 -3.74
N PHE A 154 -5.86 -32.72 -2.86
CA PHE A 154 -6.59 -33.66 -2.01
C PHE A 154 -6.99 -33.03 -0.67
N GLY A 155 -6.54 -31.79 -0.40
CA GLY A 155 -6.82 -31.05 0.84
C GLY A 155 -5.78 -31.22 1.93
N ASP A 156 -4.74 -32.04 1.72
CA ASP A 156 -3.67 -32.21 2.70
C ASP A 156 -2.82 -30.94 2.80
N VAL A 157 -2.40 -30.62 4.02
CA VAL A 157 -1.50 -29.49 4.26
C VAL A 157 -0.13 -29.79 3.68
N ALA A 158 0.24 -29.06 2.63
CA ALA A 158 1.57 -29.11 2.04
C ALA A 158 2.54 -28.20 2.81
N LYS A 159 2.08 -27.00 3.21
CA LYS A 159 2.92 -26.04 3.92
C LYS A 159 2.14 -25.07 4.80
N GLU A 160 2.70 -24.73 5.95
CA GLU A 160 2.24 -23.62 6.78
C GLU A 160 3.27 -22.49 6.79
N TYR A 161 2.78 -21.24 6.82
CA TYR A 161 3.59 -20.04 6.84
C TYR A 161 3.29 -19.24 8.11
N PHE A 162 4.35 -18.70 8.71
CA PHE A 162 4.27 -17.96 9.95
C PHE A 162 4.91 -16.58 9.78
N ALA A 163 4.40 -15.60 10.52
CA ALA A 163 4.90 -14.24 10.48
C ALA A 163 6.33 -14.16 11.04
N PRO A 164 7.30 -13.59 10.29
CA PRO A 164 8.69 -13.50 10.76
C PRO A 164 8.91 -12.37 11.79
N GLY A 165 7.94 -11.46 11.94
CA GLY A 165 7.97 -10.37 12.91
C GLY A 165 6.58 -9.79 13.17
N ASP A 166 6.50 -8.89 14.14
CA ASP A 166 5.30 -8.11 14.42
C ASP A 166 5.06 -7.07 13.31
N GLY A 167 3.81 -6.85 12.93
CA GLY A 167 3.48 -5.88 11.88
C GLY A 167 1.99 -5.73 11.62
N VAL A 168 1.68 -5.02 10.53
CA VAL A 168 0.31 -4.80 10.03
C VAL A 168 0.21 -5.30 8.59
N VAL A 169 -0.91 -5.95 8.25
CA VAL A 169 -1.14 -6.44 6.88
C VAL A 169 -1.50 -5.28 5.95
N ILE A 170 -0.60 -4.95 5.01
CA ILE A 170 -0.83 -3.95 3.97
C ILE A 170 -1.63 -4.55 2.82
N GLY A 171 -1.29 -5.78 2.44
CA GLY A 171 -1.86 -6.45 1.28
C GLY A 171 -1.71 -7.95 1.39
N LYS A 172 -2.53 -8.70 0.65
CA LYS A 172 -2.44 -10.17 0.61
C LYS A 172 -2.87 -10.75 -0.72
N SER A 173 -2.41 -11.97 -0.99
CA SER A 173 -2.95 -12.79 -2.07
C SER A 173 -4.34 -13.29 -1.72
N VAL A 174 -5.23 -13.24 -2.70
CA VAL A 174 -6.57 -13.84 -2.65
C VAL A 174 -6.78 -14.81 -3.81
N HIS A 175 -5.80 -14.96 -4.69
CA HIS A 175 -5.86 -15.95 -5.75
C HIS A 175 -5.70 -17.34 -5.12
N PRO A 176 -6.66 -18.26 -5.33
CA PRO A 176 -6.69 -19.55 -4.63
C PRO A 176 -5.54 -20.45 -5.04
N ILE A 177 -5.02 -20.29 -6.26
CA ILE A 177 -3.84 -21.01 -6.73
C ILE A 177 -2.61 -20.13 -6.59
N ASN A 178 -1.60 -20.64 -5.90
CA ASN A 178 -0.30 -19.99 -5.83
C ASN A 178 0.81 -20.93 -6.30
N GLN A 179 1.88 -20.33 -6.80
CA GLN A 179 3.08 -21.01 -7.29
C GLN A 179 4.25 -20.73 -6.34
N THR A 180 5.27 -21.57 -6.37
CA THR A 180 6.54 -21.29 -5.68
C THR A 180 7.09 -19.94 -6.12
N GLY A 181 7.55 -19.14 -5.15
CA GLY A 181 7.94 -17.74 -5.36
C GLY A 181 6.78 -16.75 -5.45
N GLY A 182 5.53 -17.21 -5.36
CA GLY A 182 4.35 -16.36 -5.36
C GLY A 182 4.21 -15.57 -4.06
N ARG A 183 3.71 -14.33 -4.16
CA ARG A 183 3.50 -13.44 -3.01
C ARG A 183 2.31 -13.93 -2.16
N ILE A 184 2.49 -13.99 -0.85
CA ILE A 184 1.46 -14.40 0.12
C ILE A 184 0.88 -13.17 0.80
N LEU A 185 1.71 -12.44 1.55
CA LEU A 185 1.28 -11.37 2.44
C LEU A 185 2.32 -10.25 2.45
N HIS A 186 1.87 -9.01 2.34
CA HIS A 186 2.68 -7.80 2.43
C HIS A 186 2.58 -7.26 3.85
N LEU A 187 3.67 -7.38 4.59
CA LEU A 187 3.72 -6.99 6.00
C LEU A 187 4.41 -5.63 6.15
N GLY A 188 3.71 -4.66 6.73
CA GLY A 188 4.26 -3.39 7.18
C GLY A 188 4.80 -3.47 8.60
N ILE A 189 5.99 -2.92 8.83
CA ILE A 189 6.62 -2.90 10.16
C ILE A 189 6.51 -1.50 10.74
N ARG A 190 5.89 -1.39 11.92
CA ARG A 190 5.80 -0.13 12.66
C ARG A 190 7.18 0.24 13.18
N GLU A 191 7.70 1.35 12.72
CA GLU A 191 8.93 1.95 13.22
C GLU A 191 8.71 3.47 13.25
N ALA A 192 9.28 4.14 14.24
CA ALA A 192 9.30 5.60 14.26
C ALA A 192 10.24 6.10 13.15
N PHE A 193 9.83 7.17 12.45
CA PHE A 193 10.65 7.80 11.41
C PHE A 193 11.26 9.12 11.88
#